data_AF-J9F5V9-F1
#
_entry.id   AF-J9F5V9-F1
#
_cell.length_a   1.000
_cell.length_b   1.000
_cell.length_c   1.000
_cell.angle_alpha   90.00
_cell.angle_beta   90.00
_cell.angle_gamma   90.00
#
_symmetry.space_group_name_H-M   'P 1'
#
loop_
_entity.id
_entity.type
_entity.pdbx_description
1 polymer ?
#
loop_
_entity_poly.entity_id
_entity_poly.type
_entity_poly.pdbx_seq_one_letter_code
_entity_poly.pdbx_strand_id
1 'polypeptide(L)'
;MEIAFLENLWVIEWTHFLGISGANYGLCVCQLAQTVPAWCNALDGLYPGYTCEDQLICAYPDSECKQKNYSAFLENLNNDPNREADHVYAMWSDVDEVLLLRGMTWGKPTSRIPGMNGRWVSDRNGHMAMKDLTELRQYEAVVHHSI
;
A
#
# COMPACT_ATOMS: atom_id res chain seq x y z
N MET A 1 -19.97 10.03 -1.29
CA MET A 1 -19.77 10.77 -2.55
C MET A 1 -20.42 12.11 -2.35
N GLU A 2 -19.61 13.09 -1.99
CA GLU A 2 -20.04 14.48 -1.93
C GLU A 2 -19.55 15.14 -3.22
N ILE A 3 -20.42 15.89 -3.87
CA ILE A 3 -20.07 16.61 -5.10
C ILE A 3 -19.81 18.04 -4.66
N ALA A 4 -18.54 18.38 -4.44
CA ALA A 4 -18.14 19.75 -4.15
C ALA A 4 -17.91 20.51 -5.47
N PHE A 5 -18.55 21.67 -5.60
CA PHE A 5 -18.38 22.55 -6.75
C PHE A 5 -17.29 23.58 -6.45
N LEU A 6 -16.03 23.20 -6.67
CA LEU A 6 -14.89 24.12 -6.59
C LEU A 6 -14.41 24.46 -8.00
N GLU A 7 -14.42 25.75 -8.33
CA GLU A 7 -13.75 26.34 -9.50
C GLU A 7 -14.05 25.68 -10.87
N ASN A 8 -15.33 25.48 -11.19
CA ASN A 8 -15.80 24.99 -12.51
C ASN A 8 -15.33 23.59 -12.92
N LEU A 9 -14.84 22.76 -12.00
CA LEU A 9 -14.57 21.35 -12.22
C LEU A 9 -15.43 20.49 -11.29
N TRP A 10 -16.00 19.40 -11.83
CA TRP A 10 -16.59 18.36 -10.99
C TRP A 10 -15.45 17.60 -10.33
N VAL A 11 -15.07 18.00 -9.12
CA VAL A 11 -14.13 17.21 -8.30
C VAL A 11 -14.96 16.16 -7.57
N ILE A 12 -14.70 14.89 -7.87
CA ILE A 12 -15.20 13.78 -7.05
C ILE A 12 -14.31 13.76 -5.81
N GLU A 13 -14.80 14.31 -4.70
CA GLU A 13 -14.11 14.21 -3.41
C GLU A 13 -14.56 12.92 -2.71
N TRP A 14 -13.61 11.99 -2.54
CA TRP A 14 -13.84 10.79 -1.76
C TRP A 14 -13.79 11.18 -0.28
N THR A 15 -14.89 10.94 0.44
CA THR A 15 -14.89 11.15 1.89
C THR A 15 -14.07 10.07 2.61
N HIS A 16 -13.96 8.87 2.01
CA HIS A 16 -13.28 7.72 2.59
C HIS A 16 -12.47 6.96 1.56
N PHE A 17 -11.30 6.50 1.98
CA PHE A 17 -10.48 5.54 1.28
C PHE A 17 -10.00 4.46 2.25
N LEU A 18 -10.24 3.19 1.89
CA LEU A 18 -9.75 2.03 2.64
C LEU A 18 -8.90 1.15 1.74
N GLY A 19 -7.58 1.15 1.99
CA GLY A 19 -6.68 0.20 1.36
C GLY A 19 -6.73 -1.16 2.05
N ILE A 20 -7.02 -2.23 1.32
CA ILE A 20 -7.04 -3.61 1.84
C ILE A 20 -5.94 -4.40 1.15
N SER A 21 -4.96 -4.90 1.93
CA SER A 21 -3.79 -5.64 1.45
C SER A 21 -3.08 -4.98 0.26
N GLY A 22 -2.95 -3.65 0.26
CA GLY A 22 -2.31 -2.89 -0.81
C GLY A 22 -0.80 -3.15 -0.91
N ALA A 23 -0.21 -2.89 -2.06
CA ALA A 23 1.23 -3.01 -2.32
C ALA A 23 1.86 -1.63 -2.58
N ASN A 24 1.59 -0.66 -1.72
CA ASN A 24 1.95 0.75 -1.95
C ASN A 24 3.47 0.97 -1.95
N TYR A 25 4.26 0.13 -1.29
CA TYR A 25 5.73 0.16 -1.40
C TYR A 25 6.27 -0.94 -2.32
N GLY A 26 5.40 -1.58 -3.12
CA GLY A 26 5.77 -2.67 -4.02
C GLY A 26 5.86 -4.03 -3.33
N LEU A 27 6.15 -5.05 -4.12
CA LEU A 27 6.20 -6.44 -3.67
C LEU A 27 7.62 -6.98 -3.81
N CYS A 28 8.13 -7.63 -2.77
CA CYS A 28 9.51 -8.15 -2.81
C CYS A 28 9.75 -9.22 -3.87
N VAL A 29 8.71 -9.96 -4.27
CA VAL A 29 8.80 -10.88 -5.41
C VAL A 29 9.18 -10.14 -6.71
N CYS A 30 8.75 -8.89 -6.88
CA CYS A 30 9.06 -8.09 -8.06
C CYS A 30 10.51 -7.58 -8.09
N GLN A 31 11.25 -7.64 -6.96
CA GLN A 31 12.68 -7.34 -6.95
C GLN A 31 13.46 -8.30 -7.85
N LEU A 32 13.07 -9.59 -7.83
CA LEU A 32 13.74 -10.69 -8.54
C LEU A 32 13.16 -10.95 -9.94
N ALA A 33 11.98 -10.40 -10.23
CA ALA A 33 11.19 -10.75 -11.42
C ALA A 33 10.84 -9.52 -12.28
N GLN A 34 11.70 -8.50 -12.31
CA GLN A 34 11.45 -7.17 -12.88
C GLN A 34 10.84 -7.16 -14.30
N THR A 35 11.05 -8.20 -15.09
CA THR A 35 10.55 -8.32 -16.47
C THR A 35 9.75 -9.59 -16.75
N VAL A 36 9.53 -10.47 -15.78
CA VAL A 36 8.84 -11.75 -16.03
C VAL A 36 7.31 -11.55 -16.01
N PRO A 37 6.70 -10.99 -14.95
CA PRO A 37 5.34 -10.48 -15.03
C PRO A 37 5.37 -8.99 -15.39
N ALA A 38 4.51 -8.57 -16.32
CA ALA A 38 4.39 -7.16 -16.71
C ALA A 38 4.13 -6.23 -15.51
N TRP A 39 3.44 -6.70 -14.47
CA TRP A 39 3.12 -5.93 -13.27
C TRP A 39 4.30 -5.76 -12.29
N CYS A 40 5.49 -6.30 -12.56
CA CYS A 40 6.69 -6.11 -11.76
C CYS A 40 7.68 -5.09 -12.35
N ASN A 41 7.28 -4.34 -13.37
CA ASN A 41 8.16 -3.40 -14.06
C ASN A 41 8.42 -2.11 -13.23
N ALA A 42 9.49 -1.40 -13.58
CA ALA A 42 9.94 -0.18 -12.89
C ALA A 42 9.23 1.12 -13.32
N LEU A 43 8.31 1.07 -14.27
CA LEU A 43 7.58 2.24 -14.76
C LEU A 43 6.23 2.39 -14.05
N ASP A 44 5.35 1.41 -14.20
CA ASP A 44 3.99 1.40 -13.63
C ASP A 44 3.66 0.14 -12.82
N GLY A 45 4.66 -0.71 -12.57
CA GLY A 45 4.50 -1.95 -11.81
C GLY A 45 4.73 -1.80 -10.31
N LEU A 46 4.73 -2.95 -9.62
CA LEU A 46 4.94 -3.11 -8.18
C LEU A 46 6.42 -3.34 -7.83
N TYR A 47 7.33 -2.83 -8.67
CA TYR A 47 8.76 -2.94 -8.44
C TYR A 47 9.17 -2.15 -7.19
N PRO A 48 9.73 -2.82 -6.16
CA PRO A 48 10.07 -2.16 -4.91
C PRO A 48 11.39 -1.41 -4.99
N GLY A 49 12.12 -1.48 -6.12
CA GLY A 49 13.47 -0.94 -6.28
C GLY A 49 14.56 -1.88 -5.77
N TYR A 50 15.82 -1.42 -5.87
CA TYR A 50 17.03 -2.15 -5.44
C TYR A 50 18.11 -1.15 -5.03
N THR A 51 18.01 -0.55 -3.82
CA THR A 51 18.97 0.50 -3.41
C THR A 51 19.64 0.29 -2.05
N CYS A 52 19.29 -0.78 -1.33
CA CYS A 52 19.94 -1.15 -0.07
C CYS A 52 21.12 -2.11 -0.32
N GLU A 53 22.24 -1.55 -0.83
CA GLU A 53 23.59 -2.14 -0.87
C GLU A 53 23.68 -3.66 -0.60
N ASP A 54 23.61 -4.46 -1.67
CA ASP A 54 23.79 -5.92 -1.69
C ASP A 54 22.72 -6.78 -0.99
N GLN A 55 21.63 -6.20 -0.50
CA GLN A 55 20.55 -7.00 0.07
C GLN A 55 19.71 -7.71 -1.00
N LEU A 56 19.74 -9.05 -0.91
CA LEU A 56 18.98 -9.93 -1.79
C LEU A 56 17.47 -9.91 -1.54
N ILE A 57 17.05 -9.60 -0.31
CA ILE A 57 15.65 -9.65 0.13
C ILE A 57 15.23 -8.27 0.60
N CYS A 58 14.28 -7.65 -0.10
CA CYS A 58 13.87 -6.31 0.26
C CYS A 58 13.08 -6.16 1.55
N ALA A 59 12.59 -7.22 2.20
CA ALA A 59 11.69 -7.06 3.34
C ALA A 59 12.34 -6.43 4.58
N TYR A 60 13.54 -6.91 4.96
CA TYR A 60 14.17 -6.62 6.24
C TYR A 60 15.58 -6.04 6.03
N PRO A 61 15.73 -4.71 5.97
CA PRO A 61 17.04 -4.10 5.79
C PRO A 61 17.94 -4.24 7.02
N ASP A 62 19.23 -4.55 6.78
CA ASP A 62 20.25 -4.84 7.81
C ASP A 62 20.82 -3.56 8.45
N SER A 63 20.54 -2.38 7.89
CA SER A 63 21.02 -1.08 8.35
C SER A 63 19.98 0.02 8.12
N GLU A 64 20.31 1.30 8.39
CA GLU A 64 19.49 2.45 7.99
C GLU A 64 19.45 2.57 6.45
N CYS A 65 18.78 1.62 5.79
CA CYS A 65 18.56 1.72 4.38
C CYS A 65 17.43 2.71 4.09
N LYS A 66 17.77 3.79 3.41
CA LYS A 66 16.81 4.67 2.78
C LYS A 66 16.55 4.20 1.35
N GLN A 67 15.55 3.34 1.19
CA GLN A 67 15.13 2.90 -0.14
C GLN A 67 14.75 4.08 -1.04
N LYS A 68 15.27 4.06 -2.26
CA LYS A 68 14.99 4.96 -3.39
C LYS A 68 14.66 4.13 -4.63
N ASN A 69 14.19 4.77 -5.70
CA ASN A 69 13.96 4.12 -7.00
C ASN A 69 12.94 2.97 -6.92
N TYR A 70 11.79 3.21 -6.30
CA TYR A 70 10.61 2.39 -6.56
C TYR A 70 10.24 2.47 -8.06
N SER A 71 9.24 1.72 -8.51
CA SER A 71 8.67 2.04 -9.83
C SER A 71 8.23 3.51 -9.88
N ALA A 72 8.32 4.15 -11.05
CA ALA A 72 7.98 5.57 -11.18
C ALA A 72 6.54 5.85 -10.69
N PHE A 73 5.61 4.93 -10.92
CA PHE A 73 4.26 4.98 -10.36
C PHE A 73 4.25 4.99 -8.83
N LEU A 74 4.91 4.03 -8.17
CA LEU A 74 4.91 3.95 -6.71
C LEU A 74 5.68 5.12 -6.07
N GLU A 75 6.75 5.60 -6.71
CA GLU A 75 7.48 6.76 -6.23
C GLU A 75 6.62 8.03 -6.29
N ASN A 76 5.87 8.24 -7.38
CA ASN A 76 4.91 9.33 -7.49
C ASN A 76 3.79 9.19 -6.46
N LEU A 77 3.18 7.99 -6.36
CA LEU A 77 2.08 7.72 -5.42
C LEU A 77 2.48 7.98 -3.97
N ASN A 78 3.69 7.58 -3.55
CA ASN A 78 4.12 7.72 -2.17
C ASN A 78 4.66 9.10 -1.81
N ASN A 79 5.07 9.90 -2.81
CA ASN A 79 5.57 11.25 -2.63
C ASN A 79 4.49 12.32 -2.85
N ASP A 80 3.32 11.95 -3.36
CA ASP A 80 2.18 12.85 -3.48
C ASP A 80 1.70 13.29 -2.08
N PRO A 81 1.75 14.60 -1.75
CA PRO A 81 1.23 15.08 -0.47
C PRO A 81 -0.30 15.09 -0.42
N ASN A 82 -0.98 14.96 -1.56
CA ASN A 82 -2.43 14.93 -1.62
C ASN A 82 -2.97 13.62 -1.04
N ARG A 83 -4.05 13.74 -0.27
CA ARG A 83 -4.73 12.59 0.32
C ARG A 83 -5.81 12.13 -0.64
N GLU A 84 -5.91 10.81 -0.83
CA GLU A 84 -6.94 10.19 -1.66
C GLU A 84 -8.37 10.49 -1.15
N ALA A 85 -8.50 10.76 0.16
CA ALA A 85 -9.76 11.09 0.84
C ALA A 85 -9.52 11.87 2.15
N ASP A 86 -10.58 12.42 2.72
CA ASP A 86 -10.57 13.02 4.07
C ASP A 86 -10.20 12.00 5.15
N HIS A 87 -10.73 10.78 5.01
CA HIS A 87 -10.49 9.66 5.90
C HIS A 87 -9.82 8.50 5.13
N VAL A 88 -8.55 8.26 5.42
CA VAL A 88 -7.72 7.25 4.77
C VAL A 88 -7.33 6.20 5.80
N TYR A 89 -7.71 4.96 5.58
CA TYR A 89 -7.30 3.83 6.41
C TYR A 89 -6.62 2.76 5.55
N ALA A 90 -5.79 1.94 6.20
CA ALA A 90 -5.22 0.77 5.56
C ALA A 90 -5.31 -0.45 6.48
N MET A 91 -5.59 -1.59 5.89
CA MET A 91 -5.59 -2.86 6.61
C MET A 91 -4.90 -3.95 5.80
N TRP A 92 -4.19 -4.83 6.49
CA TRP A 92 -3.43 -5.93 5.88
C TRP A 92 -3.24 -7.07 6.88
N SER A 93 -2.55 -8.14 6.47
CA SER A 93 -2.20 -9.23 7.36
C SER A 93 -0.71 -9.54 7.37
N ASP A 94 -0.23 -9.94 8.55
CA ASP A 94 1.11 -10.51 8.73
C ASP A 94 1.25 -11.93 8.14
N VAL A 95 0.13 -12.60 7.85
CA VAL A 95 0.10 -13.96 7.26
C VAL A 95 -0.36 -13.95 5.79
N ASP A 96 -0.37 -12.77 5.16
CA ASP A 96 -0.75 -12.59 3.77
C ASP A 96 0.22 -13.32 2.81
N GLU A 97 -0.30 -14.34 2.13
CA GLU A 97 0.43 -15.23 1.24
C GLU A 97 0.83 -14.59 -0.10
N VAL A 98 0.30 -13.42 -0.44
CA VAL A 98 0.59 -12.68 -1.67
C VAL A 98 1.59 -11.56 -1.41
N LEU A 99 1.39 -10.81 -0.32
CA LEU A 99 2.34 -9.77 0.07
C LEU A 99 3.68 -10.38 0.49
N LEU A 100 3.64 -11.60 1.05
CA LEU A 100 4.78 -12.37 1.54
C LEU A 100 5.58 -11.61 2.62
N LEU A 101 6.52 -12.30 3.27
CA LEU A 101 7.47 -11.68 4.20
C LEU A 101 6.81 -10.79 5.27
N ARG A 102 5.62 -11.17 5.75
CA ARG A 102 4.77 -10.41 6.69
C ARG A 102 4.34 -9.03 6.18
N GLY A 103 4.20 -8.89 4.87
CA GLY A 103 3.82 -7.64 4.21
C GLY A 103 4.88 -6.55 4.31
N MET A 104 6.15 -6.91 4.46
CA MET A 104 7.24 -5.95 4.63
C MET A 104 7.99 -5.71 3.32
N THR A 105 8.23 -4.43 3.02
CA THR A 105 9.09 -3.96 1.93
C THR A 105 9.95 -2.81 2.45
N TRP A 106 11.27 -3.01 2.42
CA TRP A 106 12.33 -2.15 2.92
C TRP A 106 12.08 -1.64 4.34
N GLY A 107 11.71 -2.56 5.25
CA GLY A 107 11.45 -2.25 6.65
C GLY A 107 10.12 -1.51 6.89
N LYS A 108 9.28 -1.34 5.85
CA LYS A 108 7.97 -0.71 5.95
C LYS A 108 6.87 -1.71 5.58
N PRO A 109 5.70 -1.67 6.25
CA PRO A 109 4.54 -2.41 5.76
C PRO A 109 4.14 -1.91 4.37
N THR A 110 4.11 -2.79 3.37
CA THR A 110 3.86 -2.41 1.97
C THR A 110 2.45 -1.85 1.78
N SER A 111 1.47 -2.33 2.56
CA SER A 111 0.09 -1.83 2.51
C SER A 111 -0.12 -0.49 3.20
N ARG A 112 0.90 0.07 3.85
CA ARG A 112 0.79 1.38 4.48
C ARG A 112 0.57 2.46 3.41
N ILE A 113 -0.36 3.37 3.66
CA ILE A 113 -0.58 4.56 2.83
C ILE A 113 0.05 5.76 3.56
N PRO A 114 0.91 6.57 2.90
CA PRO A 114 1.37 7.84 3.47
C PRO A 114 0.19 8.73 3.89
N GLY A 115 0.24 9.32 5.09
CA GLY A 115 -0.82 10.22 5.57
C GLY A 115 -2.14 9.55 5.98
N MET A 116 -2.19 8.22 6.13
CA MET A 116 -3.37 7.52 6.64
C MET A 116 -3.71 7.88 8.10
N ASN A 117 -5.01 7.93 8.42
CA ASN A 117 -5.54 8.19 9.76
C ASN A 117 -5.36 7.01 10.73
N GLY A 118 -5.37 5.79 10.21
CA GLY A 118 -5.32 4.59 11.04
C GLY A 118 -5.00 3.33 10.26
N ARG A 119 -4.71 2.26 11.01
CA ARG A 119 -4.47 0.94 10.44
C ARG A 119 -4.99 -0.19 11.32
N TRP A 120 -5.32 -1.30 10.68
CA TRP A 120 -5.55 -2.57 11.36
C TRP A 120 -4.73 -3.70 10.72
N VAL A 121 -4.16 -4.58 11.54
CA VAL A 121 -3.32 -5.69 11.08
C VAL A 121 -3.89 -7.00 11.59
N SER A 122 -4.20 -7.91 10.67
CA SER A 122 -4.67 -9.26 10.99
C SER A 122 -3.51 -10.22 11.22
N ASP A 123 -3.65 -11.11 12.19
CA ASP A 123 -2.73 -12.23 12.45
C ASP A 123 -3.21 -13.55 11.80
N ARG A 124 -4.33 -13.56 11.06
CA ARG A 124 -5.01 -14.80 10.62
C ARG A 124 -5.51 -14.83 9.19
N ASN A 125 -5.77 -13.68 8.57
CA ASN A 125 -6.46 -13.63 7.28
C ASN A 125 -5.45 -13.58 6.12
N GLY A 126 -5.53 -14.53 5.19
CA GLY A 126 -4.79 -14.44 3.92
C GLY A 126 -5.24 -13.26 3.05
N HIS A 127 -4.59 -13.08 1.90
CA HIS A 127 -4.74 -11.89 1.05
C HIS A 127 -6.21 -11.61 0.67
N MET A 128 -6.90 -12.63 0.15
CA MET A 128 -8.31 -12.48 -0.24
C MET A 128 -9.24 -12.43 0.98
N ALA A 129 -8.90 -13.16 2.05
CA ALA A 129 -9.68 -13.16 3.29
C ALA A 129 -9.68 -11.80 4.00
N MET A 130 -8.65 -10.97 3.78
CA MET A 130 -8.63 -9.57 4.24
C MET A 130 -9.74 -8.72 3.62
N LYS A 131 -10.22 -9.09 2.43
CA LYS A 131 -11.39 -8.46 1.82
C LYS A 131 -12.68 -9.18 2.21
N ASP A 132 -12.67 -10.50 2.21
CA ASP A 132 -13.91 -11.28 2.27
C ASP A 132 -14.42 -11.53 3.69
N LEU A 133 -13.55 -11.51 4.71
CA LEU A 133 -13.86 -11.92 6.10
C LEU A 133 -13.66 -10.80 7.13
N THR A 134 -13.60 -9.54 6.70
CA THR A 134 -13.40 -8.39 7.59
C THR A 134 -14.40 -7.27 7.30
N GLU A 135 -15.59 -7.64 6.84
CA GLU A 135 -16.67 -6.73 6.49
C GLU A 135 -17.02 -5.77 7.63
N LEU A 136 -16.96 -6.23 8.89
CA LEU A 136 -17.17 -5.38 10.05
C LEU A 136 -16.09 -4.29 10.14
N ARG A 137 -14.82 -4.61 9.86
CA ARG A 137 -13.74 -3.61 9.86
C ARG A 137 -13.88 -2.60 8.72
N GLN A 138 -14.32 -3.08 7.56
CA GLN A 138 -14.60 -2.21 6.42
C GLN A 138 -15.75 -1.26 6.73
N TYR A 139 -16.81 -1.76 7.38
CA TYR A 139 -17.94 -0.95 7.83
C TYR A 139 -17.52 0.11 8.84
N GLU A 140 -16.76 -0.25 9.89
CA GLU A 140 -16.25 0.70 10.89
C GLU A 140 -15.41 1.83 10.24
N ALA A 141 -14.55 1.48 9.27
CA ALA A 141 -13.70 2.45 8.58
C ALA A 141 -14.51 3.45 7.74
N VAL A 142 -15.59 2.99 7.09
CA VAL A 142 -16.42 3.79 6.18
C VAL A 142 -17.51 4.56 6.91
N VAL A 143 -18.09 4.01 7.97
CA VAL A 143 -19.27 4.59 8.65
C VAL A 143 -18.88 5.31 9.92
N HIS A 144 -17.90 4.80 10.65
CA HIS A 144 -17.50 5.33 11.96
C HIS A 144 -16.15 6.05 11.93
N HIS A 145 -15.50 6.14 10.76
CA HIS A 145 -14.18 6.75 10.60
C HIS A 145 -13.18 6.20 11.63
N SER A 146 -13.21 4.88 11.85
CA SER A 146 -12.34 4.21 12.82
C SER A 146 -12.00 2.80 12.34
N ILE A 147 -10.81 2.28 12.68
CA ILE A 147 -10.35 0.97 12.21
C ILE A 147 -9.65 0.16 13.30
#